data_AF-A0A957SLQ0-F1
#
_entry.id   AF-A0A957SLQ0-F1
#
_cell.length_a   1.000
_cell.length_b   1.000
_cell.length_c   1.000
_cell.angle_alpha   90.00
_cell.angle_beta   90.00
_cell.angle_gamma   90.00
#
_symmetry.space_group_name_H-M   'P 1'
#
loop_
_entity.id
_entity.type
_entity.pdbx_description
1 polymer ?
#
loop_
_entity_poly.entity_id
_entity_poly.type
_entity_poly.pdbx_seq_one_letter_code
_entity_poly.pdbx_strand_id
1 'polypeptide(L)'
;YQYTLMPTHMRKFFEPELFADFELAGPFSFTKGAKVMKLPGRAWAGGHPLTTLLYDLANDPNQEHPLDDAAAETRMLELMVKLMAENDAPAEQYSRLGLA
;
A
#
# COMPACT_ATOMS: atom_id res chain seq x y z
N TYR A 1 6.17 -1.22 -5.83
CA TYR A 1 5.71 -1.42 -7.22
C TYR A 1 4.33 -0.81 -7.40
N GLN A 2 3.98 -0.48 -8.64
CA GLN A 2 2.62 -0.13 -9.05
C GLN A 2 2.04 -1.24 -9.92
N TYR A 3 0.74 -1.51 -9.78
CA TYR A 3 0.02 -2.57 -10.49
C TYR A 3 -1.12 -1.95 -11.32
N THR A 4 -1.13 -2.13 -12.64
CA THR A 4 -2.14 -1.49 -13.49
C THR A 4 -2.38 -2.23 -14.81
N LEU A 5 -3.58 -2.08 -15.37
CA LEU A 5 -3.90 -2.38 -16.78
C LEU A 5 -3.97 -1.11 -17.64
N MET A 6 -3.88 0.06 -17.01
CA MET A 6 -3.97 1.37 -17.66
C MET A 6 -2.59 2.05 -17.60
N PRO A 7 -1.89 2.21 -18.73
CA PRO A 7 -0.55 2.80 -18.80
C PRO A 7 -0.57 4.34 -18.77
N THR A 8 -1.20 4.93 -17.76
CA THR A 8 -1.31 6.39 -17.62
C THR A 8 -1.00 6.85 -16.20
N HIS A 9 -0.28 7.96 -16.11
CA HIS A 9 -0.28 8.83 -14.93
C HIS A 9 -1.57 9.67 -14.95
N MET A 10 -1.85 10.37 -13.85
CA MET A 10 -3.06 11.21 -13.73
C MET A 10 -3.24 12.25 -14.86
N ARG A 11 -2.14 12.73 -15.48
CA ARG A 11 -2.18 13.79 -16.51
C ARG A 11 -1.46 13.46 -17.83
N LYS A 12 -0.91 12.25 -17.99
CA LYS A 12 -0.15 11.86 -19.19
C LYS A 12 -0.01 10.34 -19.30
N PHE A 13 0.34 9.84 -20.47
CA PHE A 13 0.77 8.44 -20.63
C PHE A 13 2.07 8.16 -19.88
N PHE A 14 2.31 6.89 -19.58
CA PHE A 14 3.61 6.44 -19.11
C PHE A 14 4.69 6.66 -20.16
N GLU A 15 5.86 7.05 -19.71
CA GLU A 15 7.06 7.16 -20.53
C GLU A 15 7.50 5.76 -21.00
N PRO A 16 7.99 5.60 -22.25
CA PRO A 16 8.41 4.30 -22.79
C PRO A 16 9.39 3.53 -21.89
N GLU A 17 10.26 4.25 -21.18
CA GLU A 17 11.27 3.70 -20.28
C GLU A 17 10.66 2.93 -19.09
N LEU A 18 9.43 3.24 -18.70
CA LEU A 18 8.74 2.51 -17.63
C LEU A 18 8.40 1.06 -18.06
N PHE A 19 8.31 0.78 -19.36
CA PHE A 19 8.01 -0.55 -19.88
C PHE A 19 9.24 -1.41 -20.16
N ALA A 20 10.45 -0.89 -19.99
CA ALA A 20 11.66 -1.67 -20.28
C ALA A 20 11.74 -2.95 -19.44
N ASP A 21 11.36 -2.87 -18.16
CA ASP A 21 11.49 -3.94 -17.18
C ASP A 21 10.15 -4.26 -16.48
N PHE A 22 9.01 -4.12 -17.19
CA PHE A 22 7.73 -4.48 -16.59
C PHE A 22 7.54 -5.99 -16.52
N GLU A 23 6.89 -6.44 -15.45
CA GLU A 23 6.51 -7.83 -15.28
C GLU A 23 4.97 -7.97 -15.34
N LEU A 24 4.48 -9.15 -15.66
CA LEU A 24 3.06 -9.47 -15.45
C LEU A 24 2.89 -10.12 -14.08
N ALA A 25 2.04 -9.54 -13.25
CA ALA A 25 1.68 -10.07 -11.95
C ALA A 25 0.22 -10.54 -11.90
N GLY A 26 -0.07 -11.39 -10.92
CA GLY A 26 -1.40 -11.95 -10.68
C GLY A 26 -1.74 -13.13 -11.62
N PRO A 27 -3.04 -13.42 -11.82
CA PRO A 27 -4.19 -12.63 -11.36
C PRO A 27 -4.29 -12.59 -9.82
N PHE A 28 -4.72 -11.46 -9.29
CA PHE A 28 -5.09 -11.35 -7.88
C PHE A 28 -6.55 -11.77 -7.70
N SER A 29 -6.95 -12.08 -6.48
CA SER A 29 -8.33 -12.47 -6.15
C SER A 29 -9.38 -11.48 -6.69
N PHE A 30 -9.08 -10.17 -6.66
CA PHE A 30 -9.96 -9.10 -7.12
C PHE A 30 -9.85 -8.76 -8.62
N THR A 31 -8.86 -9.29 -9.36
CA THR A 31 -8.66 -8.95 -10.78
C THR A 31 -9.46 -9.81 -11.76
N LYS A 32 -10.39 -10.65 -11.26
CA LYS A 32 -11.34 -11.43 -12.08
C LYS A 32 -10.64 -12.25 -13.18
N GLY A 33 -9.46 -12.80 -12.88
CA GLY A 33 -8.67 -13.61 -13.81
C GLY A 33 -7.71 -12.84 -14.71
N ALA A 34 -7.73 -11.50 -14.70
CA ALA A 34 -6.80 -10.69 -15.47
C ALA A 34 -5.44 -10.56 -14.77
N LYS A 35 -4.35 -10.74 -15.51
CA LYS A 35 -3.01 -10.31 -15.09
C LYS A 35 -2.88 -8.79 -15.22
N VAL A 36 -2.00 -8.19 -14.43
CA VAL A 36 -1.73 -6.73 -14.43
C VAL A 36 -0.24 -6.47 -14.68
N MET A 37 0.11 -5.30 -15.21
CA MET A 37 1.49 -4.86 -15.28
C MET A 37 1.99 -4.52 -13.87
N LYS A 38 3.13 -5.08 -13.47
CA LYS A 38 3.91 -4.73 -12.28
C LYS A 38 5.10 -3.89 -12.72
N LEU A 39 5.11 -2.63 -12.31
CA LEU A 39 6.13 -1.65 -12.69
C LEU A 39 6.84 -1.14 -11.43
N PRO A 40 8.15 -0.84 -11.49
CA PRO A 40 8.85 -0.18 -10.40
C PRO A 40 8.12 1.11 -9.99
N GLY A 41 7.81 1.23 -8.70
CA GLY A 41 7.20 2.45 -8.15
C GLY A 41 8.30 3.44 -7.80
N ARG A 42 8.03 4.74 -7.96
CA ARG A 42 8.94 5.80 -7.47
C ARG A 42 8.43 6.33 -6.14
N ALA A 43 9.32 6.44 -5.16
CA ALA A 43 9.01 7.16 -3.92
C ALA A 43 8.80 8.65 -4.26
N TRP A 44 7.82 9.27 -3.61
CA TRP A 44 7.65 10.71 -3.71
C TRP A 44 8.75 11.41 -2.93
N ALA A 45 9.53 12.24 -3.61
CA ALA A 45 10.53 13.08 -2.97
C ALA A 45 9.82 14.17 -2.15
N GLY A 46 10.20 14.34 -0.88
CA GLY A 46 9.73 15.42 -0.02
C GLY A 46 8.56 15.09 0.92
N GLY A 47 8.16 13.83 1.06
CA GLY A 47 7.20 13.43 2.08
C GLY A 47 7.75 13.59 3.50
N HIS A 48 6.90 14.03 4.44
CA HIS A 48 7.22 13.93 5.87
C HIS A 48 7.57 12.47 6.22
N PRO A 49 8.49 12.24 7.17
CA PRO A 49 8.76 10.91 7.66
C PRO A 49 7.44 10.25 8.09
N LEU A 50 7.17 9.07 7.51
CA LEU A 50 5.99 8.29 7.84
C LEU A 50 6.20 7.76 9.27
N THR A 51 5.55 8.39 10.24
CA THR A 51 5.47 7.91 11.62
C THR A 51 4.16 7.16 11.83
N THR A 52 4.19 6.10 12.64
CA THR A 52 2.96 5.45 13.10
C THR A 52 2.16 6.44 13.95
N LEU A 53 0.86 6.57 13.66
CA LEU A 53 -0.08 7.39 14.41
C LEU A 53 -1.34 6.58 14.69
N LEU A 54 -1.81 6.63 15.93
CA LEU A 54 -3.01 5.95 16.40
C LEU A 54 -3.90 6.96 17.11
N TYR A 55 -5.21 6.95 16.88
CA TYR A 55 -6.14 7.92 17.47
C TYR A 55 -7.40 7.21 17.98
N ASP A 56 -7.92 7.68 19.11
CA ASP A 56 -9.26 7.30 19.58
C ASP A 56 -10.28 8.28 19.00
N LEU A 57 -10.90 7.93 17.88
CA LEU A 57 -11.86 8.81 17.21
C LEU A 57 -13.13 9.11 18.03
N ALA A 58 -13.43 8.32 19.07
CA ALA A 58 -14.58 8.59 19.93
C ALA A 58 -14.32 9.79 20.85
N ASN A 59 -13.09 9.92 21.35
CA ASN A 59 -12.69 10.98 22.28
C ASN A 59 -11.86 12.09 21.62
N ASP A 60 -11.23 11.81 20.47
CA ASP A 60 -10.41 12.71 19.66
C ASP A 60 -10.83 12.63 18.17
N PRO A 61 -12.03 13.14 17.82
CA PRO A 61 -12.54 13.07 16.45
C PRO A 61 -11.70 13.89 15.45
N ASN A 62 -10.93 14.87 15.93
CA ASN A 62 -10.08 15.72 15.10
C ASN A 62 -8.65 15.19 14.94
N GLN A 63 -8.29 14.06 15.58
CA GLN A 63 -6.97 13.45 15.48
C GLN A 63 -5.84 14.38 15.95
N GLU A 64 -6.10 15.16 17.00
CA GLU A 64 -5.15 16.13 17.55
C GLU A 64 -4.19 15.48 18.56
N HIS A 65 -4.56 14.34 19.15
CA HIS A 65 -3.87 13.71 20.27
C HIS A 65 -3.57 12.24 19.97
N PRO A 66 -2.43 11.92 19.33
CA PRO A 66 -2.06 10.54 19.04
C PRO A 66 -1.84 9.73 20.33
N LEU A 67 -2.24 8.46 20.29
CA LEU A 67 -2.07 7.49 21.35
C LEU A 67 -0.70 6.81 21.27
N ASP A 68 -0.11 6.60 22.44
CA ASP A 68 1.02 5.70 22.64
C ASP A 68 0.51 4.47 23.43
N ASP A 69 -0.08 3.52 22.70
CA ASP A 69 -0.67 2.29 23.26
C ASP A 69 -0.25 1.06 22.43
N ALA A 70 0.76 0.35 22.93
CA ALA A 70 1.32 -0.83 22.28
C ALA A 70 0.31 -1.98 22.12
N ALA A 71 -0.66 -2.12 23.02
CA ALA A 71 -1.67 -3.18 22.93
C ALA A 71 -2.67 -2.87 21.83
N ALA A 72 -3.10 -1.62 21.74
CA ALA A 72 -3.96 -1.16 20.65
C ALA A 72 -3.24 -1.21 19.29
N GLU A 73 -1.96 -0.80 19.22
CA GLU A 73 -1.15 -0.91 18.01
C GLU A 73 -1.03 -2.36 17.53
N THR A 74 -0.68 -3.29 18.43
CA THR A 74 -0.59 -4.72 18.11
C THR A 74 -1.90 -5.25 17.54
N ARG A 75 -3.03 -4.92 18.18
CA ARG A 75 -4.35 -5.30 17.68
C ARG A 75 -4.63 -4.73 16.29
N MET A 76 -4.25 -3.48 16.01
CA MET A 76 -4.44 -2.87 14.69
C MET A 76 -3.58 -3.56 13.62
N LEU A 77 -2.33 -3.92 13.96
CA LEU A 77 -1.44 -4.66 13.06
C LEU A 77 -2.01 -6.03 12.70
N GLU A 78 -2.54 -6.78 13.68
CA GLU A 78 -3.18 -8.08 13.44
C GLU A 78 -4.37 -7.97 12.48
N LEU A 79 -5.24 -6.98 12.71
CA LEU A 79 -6.38 -6.71 11.83
C LEU A 79 -5.94 -6.31 10.42
N MET A 80 -4.91 -5.48 10.31
CA MET A 80 -4.36 -5.05 9.04
C MET A 80 -3.77 -6.22 8.25
N VAL A 81 -2.95 -7.06 8.88
CA VAL A 81 -2.36 -8.26 8.25
C VAL A 81 -3.44 -9.21 7.76
N LYS A 82 -4.48 -9.44 8.56
CA LYS A 82 -5.63 -10.25 8.16
C LYS A 82 -6.30 -9.68 6.90
N LEU A 83 -6.61 -8.39 6.89
CA LEU A 83 -7.23 -7.73 5.73
C LEU A 83 -6.32 -7.72 4.51
N MET A 84 -5.01 -7.55 4.69
CA MET A 84 -4.03 -7.64 3.61
C MET A 84 -4.02 -9.02 2.96
N ALA A 85 -4.09 -10.09 3.76
CA ALA A 85 -4.18 -11.45 3.26
C ALA A 85 -5.51 -11.70 2.53
N GLU A 86 -6.64 -11.26 3.11
CA GLU A 86 -7.97 -11.38 2.50
C GLU A 86 -8.08 -10.66 1.14
N ASN A 87 -7.35 -9.55 0.97
CA ASN A 87 -7.34 -8.74 -0.25
C ASN A 87 -6.17 -9.08 -1.19
N ASP A 88 -5.46 -10.18 -0.96
CA ASP A 88 -4.36 -10.65 -1.82
C ASP A 88 -3.27 -9.57 -2.02
N ALA A 89 -2.92 -8.89 -0.92
CA ALA A 89 -1.90 -7.86 -0.94
C ALA A 89 -0.54 -8.47 -1.33
N PRO A 90 0.23 -7.83 -2.22
CA PRO A 90 1.49 -8.37 -2.69
C PRO A 90 2.55 -8.37 -1.58
N ALA A 91 3.47 -9.34 -1.62
CA ALA A 91 4.48 -9.59 -0.58
C ALA A 91 5.30 -8.33 -0.22
N GLU A 92 5.62 -7.49 -1.20
CA GLU A 92 6.42 -6.28 -0.98
C GLU A 92 5.71 -5.25 -0.07
N GLN A 93 4.37 -5.31 0.08
CA GLN A 93 3.66 -4.48 1.05
C GLN A 93 3.94 -4.88 2.49
N TYR A 94 4.07 -6.18 2.78
CA TYR A 94 4.46 -6.65 4.10
C TYR A 94 5.88 -6.21 4.43
N SER A 95 6.82 -6.36 3.49
CA SER A 95 8.21 -5.90 3.67
C SER A 95 8.29 -4.39 3.87
N ARG A 96 7.49 -3.59 3.14
CA ARG A 96 7.43 -2.13 3.28
C ARG A 96 6.97 -1.71 4.69
N LEU A 97 6.07 -2.48 5.29
CA LEU A 97 5.50 -2.20 6.61
C LEU A 97 6.30 -2.84 7.75
N GLY A 98 7.35 -3.61 7.46
CA GLY A 98 8.12 -4.34 8.49
C GLY A 98 7.38 -5.53 9.09
N LEU A 99 6.47 -6.15 8.32
CA LEU A 99 5.59 -7.26 8.74
C LEU A 99 5.95 -8.60 8.07
N ALA A 100 7.09 -8.65 7.39
CA ALA A 100 7.58 -9.82 6.66
C ALA A 100 8.66 -10.57 7.45
#